data_AF-A0A847GMQ6-F1
#
_entry.id   AF-A0A847GMQ6-F1
#
_cell.length_a   1.000
_cell.length_b   1.000
_cell.length_c   1.000
_cell.angle_alpha   90.00
_cell.angle_beta   90.00
_cell.angle_gamma   90.00
#
_symmetry.space_group_name_H-M   'P 1'
#
loop_
_entity.id
_entity.type
_entity.pdbx_description
1 polymer ?
#
loop_
_entity_poly.entity_id
_entity_poly.type
_entity_poly.pdbx_seq_one_letter_code
_entity_poly.pdbx_strand_id
1 'polypeptide(L)'
;MSEISSEVLARREDLPPDVADLAAAVALLPPECRQRIEPALGRVVENMRRRRRILTTVQEALSQLRLDMKYLMFDLEATRRERDALREQSG
;
A
#
# COMPACT_ATOMS: atom_id res chain seq x y z
N MET A 1 15.57 -0.18 27.83
CA MET A 1 15.78 1.03 26.99
C MET A 1 16.11 0.75 25.53
N SER A 2 16.18 -0.52 25.08
CA SER A 2 16.56 -0.85 23.69
C SER A 2 15.40 -0.88 22.68
N GLU A 3 14.17 -1.16 23.13
CA GLU A 3 13.02 -1.34 22.21
C GLU A 3 12.48 -0.03 21.64
N ILE A 4 12.50 1.05 22.43
CA ILE A 4 11.98 2.37 22.03
C ILE A 4 12.74 2.95 20.83
N SER A 5 14.05 2.69 20.73
CA SER A 5 14.86 3.22 19.62
C SER A 5 14.54 2.54 18.29
N SER A 6 14.17 1.26 18.30
CA SER A 6 13.84 0.50 17.09
C SER A 6 12.50 0.93 16.49
N GLU A 7 11.52 1.24 17.35
CA GLU A 7 10.17 1.64 16.91
C GLU A 7 10.15 3.06 16.31
N VAL A 8 11.00 3.95 16.83
CA VAL A 8 11.18 5.32 16.33
C VAL A 8 11.92 5.34 14.99
N LEU A 9 12.90 4.45 14.80
CA LEU A 9 13.61 4.27 13.53
C LEU A 9 12.70 3.66 12.44
N ALA A 10 11.92 2.62 12.77
CA ALA A 10 10.96 2.02 11.85
C ALA A 10 9.89 3.02 11.36
N ARG A 11 9.44 3.94 12.23
CA ARG A 11 8.54 5.03 11.81
C ARG A 11 9.15 5.99 10.79
N ARG A 12 10.48 6.08 10.69
CA ARG A 12 11.17 6.90 9.70
C ARG A 12 11.31 6.22 8.35
N GLU A 13 11.48 4.89 8.32
CA GLU A 13 11.64 4.11 7.08
C GLU A 13 10.36 4.05 6.22
N ASP A 14 9.18 4.25 6.83
CA ASP A 14 7.89 4.28 6.13
C ASP A 14 7.55 5.62 5.45
N LEU A 15 8.41 6.62 5.57
CA LEU A 15 8.19 7.94 4.99
C LEU A 15 8.80 8.03 3.58
N PRO A 16 8.15 8.74 2.63
CA PRO A 16 8.83 9.14 1.41
C PRO A 16 10.10 9.94 1.74
N PRO A 17 11.18 9.79 0.94
CA PRO A 17 12.46 10.47 1.18
C PRO A 17 12.31 11.97 1.45
N ASP A 18 11.55 12.66 0.60
CA ASP A 18 11.35 14.12 0.70
C ASP A 18 10.73 14.56 2.03
N VAL A 19 9.87 13.72 2.64
CA VAL A 19 9.21 14.03 3.90
C VAL A 19 10.11 13.70 5.09
N ALA A 20 10.96 12.68 4.97
CA ALA A 20 12.01 12.42 5.94
C ALA A 20 13.04 13.56 5.95
N ASP A 21 13.44 14.05 4.78
CA ASP A 21 14.34 15.19 4.62
C ASP A 21 13.73 16.47 5.20
N LEU A 22 12.45 16.73 4.93
CA LEU A 22 11.73 17.85 5.52
C LEU A 22 11.68 17.76 7.05
N ALA A 23 11.44 16.57 7.60
CA ALA A 23 11.44 16.37 9.05
C ALA A 23 12.82 16.59 9.66
N ALA A 24 13.89 16.16 8.99
CA ALA A 24 15.26 16.43 9.40
C ALA A 24 15.57 17.94 9.37
N ALA A 25 15.15 18.65 8.33
CA ALA A 25 15.32 20.10 8.23
C ALA A 25 14.57 20.85 9.34
N VAL A 26 13.33 20.46 9.65
CA VAL A 26 12.54 21.05 10.74
C VAL A 26 13.20 20.80 12.11
N ALA A 27 13.85 19.66 12.29
CA ALA A 27 14.59 19.34 13.51
C ALA A 27 15.85 20.22 13.74
N LEU A 28 16.34 20.92 12.71
CA LEU A 28 17.46 21.87 12.83
C LEU A 28 17.02 23.29 13.17
N LEU A 29 15.71 23.59 13.14
CA LEU A 29 15.19 24.93 13.41
C LEU A 29 15.29 25.30 14.90
N PRO A 30 15.38 26.60 15.24
CA PRO A 30 15.23 27.09 16.62
C PRO A 30 13.93 26.58 17.27
N PRO A 31 13.91 26.37 18.59
CA PRO A 31 12.80 25.71 19.28
C PRO A 31 11.47 26.43 19.11
N GLU A 32 11.46 27.76 19.05
CA GLU A 32 10.24 28.57 18.87
C GLU A 32 9.63 28.36 17.48
N CYS A 33 10.47 28.30 16.44
CA CYS A 33 10.05 28.02 15.08
C CYS A 33 9.58 26.57 14.93
N ARG A 34 10.33 25.63 15.53
CA ARG A 34 10.01 24.19 15.50
C ARG A 34 8.66 23.91 16.13
N GLN A 35 8.38 24.41 17.33
CA GLN A 35 7.10 24.21 18.01
C GLN A 35 5.89 24.67 17.19
N ARG A 36 6.06 25.70 16.34
CA ARG A 36 4.99 26.19 15.46
C ARG A 36 4.73 25.27 14.26
N ILE A 37 5.77 24.62 13.74
CA ILE A 37 5.72 23.86 12.47
C ILE A 37 5.49 22.37 12.72
N GLU A 38 6.02 21.84 13.81
CA GLU A 38 5.98 20.41 14.16
C GLU A 38 4.56 19.82 14.17
N PRO A 39 3.51 20.50 14.68
CA PRO A 39 2.14 20.00 14.58
C PRO A 39 1.63 19.89 13.13
N ALA A 40 2.00 20.83 12.27
CA ALA A 40 1.60 20.81 10.86
C ALA A 40 2.34 19.70 10.10
N LEU A 41 3.64 19.54 10.34
CA LEU A 41 4.43 18.43 9.80
C LEU A 41 3.88 17.07 10.25
N GLY A 42 3.51 16.93 11.52
CA GLY A 42 2.88 15.73 12.06
C GLY A 42 1.59 15.35 11.31
N ARG A 43 0.73 16.33 11.00
CA ARG A 43 -0.48 16.09 10.17
C ARG A 43 -0.14 15.67 8.75
N VAL A 44 0.88 16.26 8.13
CA VAL A 44 1.31 15.87 6.77
C VAL A 44 1.80 14.42 6.76
N VAL A 45 2.67 14.07 7.69
CA VAL A 45 3.18 12.70 7.88
C VAL A 45 2.03 11.70 8.05
N GLU A 46 1.07 11.99 8.93
CA GLU A 46 -0.06 11.10 9.17
C GLU A 46 -0.95 10.96 7.91
N ASN A 47 -1.25 12.06 7.24
CA ASN A 47 -2.03 12.04 6.00
C ASN A 47 -1.35 11.20 4.91
N MET A 48 -0.01 11.27 4.80
CA MET A 48 0.73 10.47 3.82
C MET A 48 0.73 8.99 4.17
N ARG A 49 0.93 8.64 5.44
CA ARG A 49 0.82 7.25 5.91
C ARG A 49 -0.57 6.68 5.63
N ARG A 50 -1.62 7.43 5.95
CA ARG A 50 -3.01 7.01 5.68
C ARG A 50 -3.26 6.79 4.20
N ARG A 51 -2.82 7.71 3.33
CA ARG A 51 -2.94 7.58 1.87
C ARG A 51 -2.22 6.33 1.36
N ARG A 52 -1.01 6.07 1.84
CA ARG A 52 -0.23 4.89 1.46
C ARG A 52 -0.97 3.60 1.83
N ARG A 53 -1.49 3.49 3.06
CA ARG A 53 -2.28 2.32 3.49
C ARG A 53 -3.49 2.08 2.58
N ILE A 54 -4.25 3.13 2.25
CA ILE A 54 -5.40 3.03 1.34
C ILE A 54 -4.94 2.51 -0.03
N LEU A 55 -3.88 3.07 -0.60
CA LEU A 55 -3.37 2.63 -1.89
C LEU A 55 -2.88 1.19 -1.87
N THR A 56 -2.21 0.76 -0.80
CA THR A 56 -1.77 -0.63 -0.62
C THR A 56 -2.98 -1.58 -0.60
N THR A 57 -4.00 -1.29 0.20
CA THR A 57 -5.23 -2.11 0.24
C THR A 57 -5.93 -2.16 -1.12
N VAL A 58 -5.98 -1.03 -1.84
CA VAL A 58 -6.54 -1.00 -3.21
C VAL A 58 -5.71 -1.86 -4.17
N GLN A 59 -4.38 -1.78 -4.10
CA GLN A 59 -3.48 -2.60 -4.93
C GLN A 59 -3.64 -4.10 -4.64
N GLU A 60 -3.80 -4.48 -3.38
CA GLU A 60 -4.08 -5.85 -2.96
C GLU A 60 -5.42 -6.33 -3.53
N ALA A 61 -6.49 -5.54 -3.37
CA ALA A 61 -7.81 -5.89 -3.90
C ALA A 61 -7.81 -6.03 -5.43
N LEU A 62 -7.13 -5.13 -6.15
CA LEU A 62 -7.00 -5.23 -7.61
C LEU A 62 -6.17 -6.45 -8.03
N SER A 63 -5.13 -6.80 -7.26
CA SER A 63 -4.32 -7.98 -7.52
C SER A 63 -5.12 -9.26 -7.33
N GLN A 64 -5.95 -9.32 -6.29
CA GLN A 64 -6.88 -10.42 -6.05
C GLN A 64 -7.91 -10.52 -7.18
N LEU A 65 -8.58 -9.42 -7.53
CA LEU A 65 -9.55 -9.40 -8.63
C LEU A 65 -8.94 -9.89 -9.95
N ARG A 66 -7.71 -9.48 -10.25
CA ARG A 66 -7.00 -9.94 -11.45
C ARG A 66 -6.75 -11.45 -11.43
N LEU A 67 -6.48 -12.03 -10.26
CA LEU A 67 -6.33 -13.47 -10.10
C LEU A 67 -7.68 -14.18 -10.28
N ASP A 68 -8.74 -13.66 -9.66
CA ASP A 68 -10.10 -14.20 -9.78
C ASP A 68 -10.57 -14.21 -11.25
N MET A 69 -10.25 -13.16 -12.01
CA MET A 69 -10.51 -13.11 -13.46
C MET A 69 -9.77 -14.20 -14.23
N LYS A 70 -8.53 -14.53 -13.86
CA LYS A 70 -7.78 -15.62 -14.51
C LYS A 70 -8.43 -16.97 -14.24
N TYR A 71 -8.88 -17.22 -13.01
CA TYR A 71 -9.60 -18.45 -12.68
C TYR A 71 -10.92 -18.56 -13.42
N LEU A 72 -11.71 -17.47 -13.48
CA LEU A 72 -12.96 -17.48 -14.21
C LEU A 72 -12.78 -17.79 -15.70
N MET A 73 -11.75 -17.22 -16.34
CA MET A 73 -11.47 -17.53 -17.75
C MET A 73 -11.04 -18.99 -17.94
N PHE A 74 -10.25 -19.54 -17.02
CA PHE A 74 -9.82 -20.93 -17.06
C PHE A 74 -11.02 -21.89 -16.94
N ASP A 75 -11.89 -21.65 -15.97
CA ASP A 75 -13.10 -22.46 -15.75
C ASP A 75 -14.06 -22.37 -16.96
N LEU A 76 -14.17 -21.18 -17.56
CA LEU A 76 -14.96 -20.97 -18.79
C LEU A 76 -14.38 -21.75 -19.98
N GLU A 77 -13.06 -21.78 -20.14
CA GLU A 77 -12.43 -22.60 -21.18
C GLU A 77 -12.62 -24.10 -20.94
N ALA A 78 -12.51 -24.56 -19.70
CA ALA A 78 -12.75 -25.96 -19.34
C ALA A 78 -14.20 -26.38 -19.68
N THR A 79 -15.18 -25.62 -19.22
CA THR A 79 -16.60 -25.88 -19.51
C THR A 79 -16.92 -25.80 -21.01
N ARG A 80 -16.26 -24.91 -21.76
CA ARG A 80 -16.39 -24.86 -23.22
C ARG A 80 -15.88 -26.14 -23.88
N ARG A 81 -14.68 -26.60 -23.50
CA ARG A 81 -14.09 -27.84 -24.04
C ARG A 81 -14.93 -29.06 -23.71
N GLU A 82 -15.42 -29.18 -22.48
CA GLU A 82 -16.31 -30.27 -22.06
C GLU A 82 -17.60 -30.31 -22.88
N ARG A 83 -18.26 -29.15 -23.05
CA ARG A 83 -19.46 -29.04 -23.89
C ARG A 83 -19.19 -29.45 -25.33
N ASP A 84 -18.09 -28.99 -25.91
CA ASP A 84 -17.75 -29.26 -27.31
C ASP A 84 -17.46 -30.77 -27.50
N ALA A 85 -16.75 -31.41 -26.57
CA ALA A 85 -16.51 -32.85 -26.57
C ALA A 85 -17.82 -33.67 -26.45
N LEU A 86 -18.78 -33.22 -25.62
CA LEU A 86 -20.08 -33.88 -25.50
C LEU A 86 -20.92 -33.79 -26.79
N ARG A 87 -20.82 -32.67 -27.51
CA ARG A 87 -21.51 -32.48 -28.79
C ARG A 87 -20.93 -33.36 -29.89
N GLU A 88 -19.61 -33.52 -29.93
CA GLU A 88 -18.94 -34.44 -30.88
C GLU A 88 -19.28 -35.92 -30.62
N GLN A 89 -19.53 -36.31 -29.37
CA GLN A 89 -19.89 -37.70 -29.03
C GLN A 89 -21.37 -38.04 -29.29
N SER A 90 -22.24 -37.04 -29.41
CA SER A 90 -23.70 -37.22 -29.50
C SER A 90 -24.27 -36.99 -30.90
N GLY A 91 -23.44 -36.61 -31.88
CA GLY A 91 -23.81 -36.41 -33.29
C GLY A 91 -23.11 -37.40 -34.20
#